data_AF-A0A926BTY0-F1
#
_entry.id   AF-A0A926BTY0-F1
#
_cell.length_a   1.000
_cell.length_b   1.000
_cell.length_c   1.000
_cell.angle_alpha   90.00
_cell.angle_beta   90.00
_cell.angle_gamma   90.00
#
_symmetry.space_group_name_H-M   'P 1'
#
loop_
_entity.id
_entity.type
_entity.pdbx_description
1 polymer ?
#
loop_
_entity_poly.entity_id
_entity_poly.type
_entity_poly.pdbx_seq_one_letter_code
_entity_poly.pdbx_strand_id
1 'polypeptide(L)'
;MAKPPKPPKTYVEFVRQFPKLDVAWRAMSDAESEGPIDERARRLIKLAISIGAMREGAVHSNVRKALAQGITREELKPLDALAASNICMPATVAIYTWIRDVTEAPPIEGT
;
A
#
# COMPACT_ATOMS: atom_id res chain seq x y z
N MET A 1 -2.18 17.86 -3.70
CA MET A 1 -1.90 16.42 -3.61
C MET A 1 -0.59 16.25 -2.85
N ALA A 2 -0.54 15.41 -1.81
CA ALA A 2 0.70 15.19 -1.08
C ALA A 2 1.69 14.40 -1.95
N LYS A 3 3.00 14.67 -1.77
CA LYS A 3 4.07 14.01 -2.52
C LYS A 3 4.00 12.48 -2.31
N PRO A 4 4.13 11.66 -3.37
CA PRO A 4 4.13 10.21 -3.19
C PRO A 4 5.29 9.80 -2.26
N PRO A 5 5.07 8.80 -1.41
CA PRO A 5 6.07 8.39 -0.43
C PRO A 5 7.32 7.91 -1.16
N LYS A 6 8.49 8.27 -0.62
CA LYS A 6 9.77 7.85 -1.22
C LYS A 6 9.81 6.32 -1.28
N PRO A 7 10.04 5.70 -2.45
CA PRO A 7 10.13 4.26 -2.56
C PRO A 7 11.38 3.74 -1.82
N PRO A 8 11.38 2.48 -1.35
CA PRO A 8 12.56 1.86 -0.73
C PRO A 8 13.79 1.94 -1.64
N LYS A 9 15.00 2.06 -1.05
CA LYS A 9 16.26 2.13 -1.80
C LYS A 9 16.42 0.96 -2.78
N THR A 10 16.10 -0.25 -2.34
CA THR A 10 16.13 -1.47 -3.15
C THR A 10 15.22 -1.39 -4.38
N TYR A 11 14.04 -0.75 -4.28
CA TYR A 11 13.18 -0.52 -5.44
C TYR A 11 13.84 0.45 -6.43
N VAL A 12 14.45 1.53 -5.92
CA VAL A 12 15.14 2.52 -6.75
C VAL A 12 16.30 1.90 -7.52
N GLU A 13 17.09 1.05 -6.87
CA GLU A 13 18.18 0.30 -7.49
C GLU A 13 17.65 -0.67 -8.57
N PHE A 14 16.58 -1.40 -8.26
CA PHE A 14 15.95 -2.34 -9.20
C PHE A 14 15.46 -1.65 -10.48
N VAL A 15 14.74 -0.52 -10.36
CA VAL A 15 14.22 0.18 -11.56
C VAL A 15 15.33 0.85 -12.37
N ARG A 16 16.45 1.23 -11.75
CA ARG A 16 17.64 1.71 -12.47
C ARG A 16 18.27 0.60 -13.31
N GLN A 17 18.31 -0.62 -12.77
CA GLN A 17 18.84 -1.79 -13.47
C GLN A 17 17.89 -2.28 -14.57
N PHE A 18 16.57 -2.21 -14.35
CA PHE A 18 15.55 -2.71 -15.26
C PHE A 18 14.52 -1.64 -15.66
N PRO A 19 14.93 -0.57 -16.39
CA PRO A 19 14.06 0.58 -16.65
C PRO A 19 12.81 0.25 -17.49
N LYS A 20 12.90 -0.73 -18.40
CA LYS A 20 11.75 -1.17 -19.19
C LYS A 20 10.65 -1.81 -18.33
N LEU A 21 11.02 -2.47 -17.22
CA LEU A 21 10.05 -3.03 -16.28
C LEU A 21 9.34 -1.93 -15.50
N ASP A 22 10.04 -0.86 -15.09
CA ASP A 22 9.40 0.29 -14.43
C ASP A 22 8.39 0.98 -15.36
N VAL A 23 8.75 1.19 -16.63
CA VAL A 23 7.83 1.78 -17.63
C VAL A 23 6.58 0.92 -17.79
N ALA A 24 6.73 -0.39 -17.99
CA ALA A 24 5.60 -1.30 -18.12
C ALA A 24 4.74 -1.33 -16.85
N TRP A 25 5.37 -1.35 -15.67
CA TRP A 25 4.68 -1.34 -14.39
C TRP A 25 3.84 -0.08 -14.18
N ARG A 26 4.37 1.09 -14.53
CA ARG A 26 3.62 2.36 -14.44
C ARG A 26 2.46 2.42 -15.42
N ALA A 27 2.67 1.98 -16.66
CA ALA A 27 1.61 1.91 -17.65
C ALA A 27 0.45 1.01 -17.20
N MET A 28 0.74 -0.14 -16.59
CA MET A 28 -0.30 -0.98 -15.95
C MET A 28 -1.01 -0.23 -14.82
N SER A 29 -0.26 0.45 -13.94
CA SER A 29 -0.87 1.20 -12.83
C SER A 29 -1.76 2.37 -13.28
N ASP A 30 -1.47 2.97 -14.43
CA ASP A 30 -2.26 4.06 -15.00
C ASP A 30 -3.54 3.51 -15.64
N ALA A 31 -3.44 2.38 -16.36
CA ALA A 31 -4.60 1.71 -16.97
C ALA A 31 -5.64 1.25 -15.93
N GLU A 32 -5.22 0.93 -14.71
CA GLU A 32 -6.13 0.62 -13.58
C GLU A 32 -7.03 1.81 -13.19
N SER A 33 -6.79 3.01 -13.73
CA SER A 33 -7.66 4.16 -13.52
C SER A 33 -8.95 4.16 -14.32
N GLU A 34 -9.03 3.28 -15.32
CA GLU A 34 -10.22 3.11 -16.16
C GLU A 34 -11.39 2.51 -15.38
N GLY A 35 -12.59 3.03 -15.62
CA GLY A 35 -13.83 2.53 -15.03
C GLY A 35 -14.40 3.41 -13.91
N PRO A 36 -15.50 2.98 -13.27
CA PRO A 36 -16.28 3.83 -12.37
C PRO A 36 -15.77 3.86 -10.92
N ILE A 37 -14.72 3.11 -10.59
CA ILE A 37 -14.18 3.04 -9.23
C ILE A 37 -13.30 4.25 -8.99
N ASP A 38 -13.67 5.07 -7.99
CA ASP A 38 -12.90 6.25 -7.62
C ASP A 38 -11.50 5.91 -7.08
N GLU A 39 -10.63 6.92 -7.03
CA GLU A 39 -9.23 6.77 -6.63
C GLU A 39 -9.07 6.19 -5.20
N ARG A 40 -9.93 6.62 -4.28
CA ARG A 40 -9.87 6.22 -2.87
C ARG A 40 -10.29 4.77 -2.71
N ALA A 41 -11.40 4.37 -3.33
CA ALA A 41 -11.88 3.00 -3.35
C ALA A 41 -10.84 2.08 -4.00
N ARG A 42 -10.28 2.46 -5.15
CA ARG A 42 -9.22 1.69 -5.82
C ARG A 42 -8.00 1.48 -4.93
N ARG A 43 -7.61 2.48 -4.14
CA ARG A 43 -6.51 2.35 -3.18
C ARG A 43 -6.80 1.34 -2.08
N LEU A 44 -7.99 1.43 -1.46
CA LEU A 44 -8.40 0.51 -0.40
C LEU A 44 -8.53 -0.92 -0.92
N ILE A 45 -9.07 -1.11 -2.13
CA ILE A 45 -9.15 -2.42 -2.80
C ILE A 45 -7.75 -3.00 -3.00
N LYS A 46 -6.79 -2.23 -3.51
CA LYS A 46 -5.40 -2.70 -3.68
C LYS A 46 -4.74 -3.09 -2.35
N LEU A 47 -5.03 -2.35 -1.28
CA LEU A 47 -4.58 -2.71 0.06
C LEU A 47 -5.23 -4.02 0.52
N ALA A 48 -6.54 -4.17 0.37
CA ALA A 48 -7.26 -5.40 0.71
C ALA A 48 -6.75 -6.61 -0.07
N ILE A 49 -6.44 -6.47 -1.37
CA ILE A 49 -5.81 -7.52 -2.18
C ILE A 49 -4.43 -7.88 -1.63
N SER A 50 -3.63 -6.89 -1.24
CA SER A 50 -2.29 -7.12 -0.66
C SER A 50 -2.36 -7.86 0.68
N ILE A 51 -3.38 -7.53 1.49
CA ILE A 51 -3.71 -8.21 2.75
C ILE A 51 -4.10 -9.67 2.49
N GLY A 52 -5.08 -9.90 1.61
CA GLY A 52 -5.54 -11.26 1.28
C GLY A 52 -4.45 -12.13 0.65
N ALA A 53 -3.52 -11.52 -0.09
CA ALA A 53 -2.36 -12.20 -0.66
C ALA A 53 -1.21 -12.45 0.34
N MET A 54 -1.32 -11.96 1.58
CA MET A 54 -0.31 -12.09 2.64
C MET A 54 1.08 -11.61 2.20
N ARG A 55 1.15 -10.46 1.52
CA ARG A 55 2.39 -9.88 1.00
C ARG A 55 2.78 -8.64 1.80
N GLU A 56 3.60 -8.82 2.84
CA GLU A 56 4.08 -7.73 3.72
C GLU A 56 4.55 -6.48 2.95
N GLY A 57 5.48 -6.63 2.01
CA GLY A 57 6.00 -5.51 1.23
C GLY A 57 4.93 -4.78 0.41
N ALA A 58 3.89 -5.49 -0.04
CA ALA A 58 2.76 -4.91 -0.75
C ALA A 58 1.80 -4.18 0.19
N VAL A 59 1.57 -4.73 1.39
CA VAL A 59 0.81 -4.07 2.47
C VAL A 59 1.50 -2.76 2.87
N HIS A 60 2.80 -2.80 3.20
CA HIS A 60 3.59 -1.61 3.53
C HIS A 60 3.54 -0.56 2.41
N SER A 61 3.68 -0.98 1.15
CA SER A 61 3.62 -0.08 0.00
C SER A 61 2.24 0.56 -0.16
N ASN A 62 1.16 -0.21 -0.03
CA ASN A 62 -0.20 0.30 -0.17
C ASN A 62 -0.61 1.20 1.00
N VAL A 63 -0.20 0.91 2.24
CA VAL A 63 -0.44 1.79 3.39
C VAL A 63 0.24 3.14 3.20
N ARG A 64 1.53 3.18 2.79
CA ARG A 64 2.22 4.45 2.49
C ARG A 64 1.51 5.25 1.38
N LYS A 65 1.07 4.58 0.31
CA LYS A 65 0.35 5.23 -0.80
C LYS A 65 -1.03 5.73 -0.38
N ALA A 66 -1.73 5.00 0.49
CA ALA A 66 -3.01 5.42 1.04
C ALA A 66 -2.88 6.69 1.89
N LEU A 67 -1.90 6.74 2.78
CA LEU A 67 -1.58 7.93 3.57
C LEU A 67 -1.27 9.15 2.68
N ALA A 68 -0.50 8.97 1.60
CA ALA A 68 -0.20 10.04 0.65
C ALA A 68 -1.41 10.52 -0.17
N GLN A 69 -2.46 9.69 -0.28
CA GLN A 69 -3.75 10.06 -0.88
C GLN A 69 -4.72 10.67 0.16
N GLY A 70 -4.28 10.90 1.39
CA GLY A 70 -5.08 11.52 2.45
C GLY A 70 -6.01 10.56 3.18
N ILE A 71 -5.89 9.25 2.96
CA ILE A 71 -6.58 8.25 3.80
C ILE A 71 -5.89 8.25 5.16
N THR A 72 -6.64 8.47 6.23
CA THR A 72 -6.05 8.69 7.56
C THR A 72 -5.57 7.39 8.21
N ARG A 73 -4.72 7.49 9.23
CA ARG A 73 -4.27 6.32 10.00
C ARG A 73 -5.46 5.63 10.67
N GLU A 74 -6.43 6.41 11.13
CA GLU A 74 -7.67 5.97 11.77
C GLU A 74 -8.56 5.21 10.79
N GLU A 75 -8.55 5.57 9.51
CA GLU A 75 -9.27 4.85 8.45
C GLU A 75 -8.59 3.53 8.05
N LEU A 76 -7.27 3.43 8.20
CA LEU A 76 -6.49 2.25 7.82
C LEU A 76 -6.41 1.19 8.93
N LYS A 77 -6.39 1.61 10.20
CA LYS A 77 -6.30 0.70 11.35
C LYS A 77 -7.38 -0.39 11.35
N PRO A 78 -8.68 -0.10 11.14
CA PRO A 78 -9.73 -1.14 11.21
C PRO A 78 -9.67 -2.22 10.12
N LEU A 79 -8.82 -2.06 9.09
CA LEU A 79 -8.76 -3.01 7.97
C LEU A 79 -8.24 -4.40 8.37
N ASP A 80 -7.39 -4.49 9.39
CA ASP A 80 -6.94 -5.77 9.93
C ASP A 80 -8.11 -6.55 10.56
N ALA A 81 -8.89 -5.90 11.42
CA ALA A 81 -10.05 -6.46 12.09
C ALA A 81 -11.13 -6.88 11.09
N LEU A 82 -11.34 -6.08 10.03
CA LEU A 82 -12.25 -6.42 8.92
C LEU A 82 -11.79 -7.67 8.17
N ALA A 83 -10.49 -7.91 8.05
CA ALA A 83 -9.96 -9.11 7.39
C ALA A 83 -10.12 -10.38 8.23
N ALA A 84 -10.31 -10.27 9.55
CA ALA A 84 -10.17 -11.37 10.49
C ALA A 84 -11.06 -12.58 10.22
N SER A 85 -12.31 -12.34 9.81
CA SER A 85 -13.24 -13.42 9.44
C SER A 85 -12.86 -14.17 8.17
N ASN A 86 -12.01 -13.58 7.32
CA ASN A 86 -11.62 -14.15 6.02
C ASN A 86 -10.25 -14.82 6.06
N ILE A 87 -9.30 -14.29 6.84
CA ILE A 87 -7.90 -14.78 6.85
C ILE A 87 -7.48 -15.43 8.16
N CYS A 88 -8.37 -15.54 9.15
CA CYS A 88 -8.15 -16.07 10.51
C CYS A 88 -7.16 -15.26 11.39
N MET A 89 -7.13 -15.57 12.69
CA MET A 89 -6.45 -14.75 13.70
C MET A 89 -4.93 -14.62 13.50
N PRO A 90 -4.15 -15.70 13.24
CA PRO A 90 -2.72 -15.56 13.01
C PRO A 90 -2.36 -14.61 11.85
N ALA A 91 -3.08 -14.71 10.73
CA ALA A 91 -2.84 -13.83 9.59
C ALA A 91 -3.26 -12.39 9.92
N THR A 92 -4.38 -12.20 10.63
CA THR A 92 -4.84 -10.90 11.11
C THR A 92 -3.79 -10.20 11.95
N VAL A 93 -3.14 -10.90 12.88
CA VAL A 93 -2.09 -10.35 13.74
C VAL A 93 -0.86 -9.92 12.93
N ALA A 94 -0.52 -10.66 11.86
CA ALA A 94 0.53 -10.23 10.94
C ALA A 94 0.15 -8.93 10.21
N ILE A 95 -1.07 -8.83 9.68
CA ILE A 95 -1.56 -7.60 9.03
C ILE A 95 -1.57 -6.42 10.00
N TYR A 96 -2.04 -6.64 11.23
CA TYR A 96 -2.03 -5.64 12.30
C TYR A 96 -0.64 -5.07 12.52
N THR A 97 0.38 -5.96 12.58
CA THR A 97 1.78 -5.56 12.69
C THR A 97 2.21 -4.71 11.49
N TRP A 98 1.98 -5.19 10.27
CA TRP A 98 2.43 -4.51 9.05
C TRP A 98 1.78 -3.16 8.80
N ILE A 99 0.49 -3.00 9.16
CA ILE A 99 -0.17 -1.69 9.08
C ILE A 99 0.51 -0.73 10.08
N ARG A 100 0.75 -1.18 11.32
CA ARG A 100 1.39 -0.37 12.37
C ARG A 100 2.82 0.01 12.07
N ASP A 101 3.59 -0.87 11.43
CA ASP A 101 4.96 -0.58 11.00
C ASP A 101 5.05 0.68 10.13
N VAL A 102 3.96 1.05 9.45
CA VAL A 102 3.86 2.28 8.66
C VAL A 102 3.05 3.36 9.38
N THR A 103 1.96 3.00 10.05
CA THR A 103 1.08 3.98 10.71
C THR A 103 1.56 4.46 12.06
N GLU A 104 2.65 3.92 12.61
CA GLU A 104 3.20 4.33 13.91
C GLU A 104 4.70 4.59 13.86
N ALA A 105 5.36 4.30 12.74
CA ALA A 105 6.73 4.75 12.52
C ALA A 105 6.81 6.29 12.63
N PRO A 106 7.91 6.82 13.21
CA PRO A 106 8.14 8.26 13.22
C PRO A 106 8.06 8.83 11.79
N PRO A 107 7.59 10.08 11.61
CA PRO A 107 7.44 10.68 10.29
C PRO A 107 8.71 10.53 9.47
N ILE A 108 8.57 10.16 8.20
CA ILE A 108 9.69 10.10 7.27
C ILE A 108 10.19 11.54 7.11
N GLU A 109 11.42 11.84 7.55
CA GLU A 109 12.00 13.18 7.37
C GLU A 109 11.94 13.60 5.89
N GLY A 110 11.31 14.76 5.62
CA GLY A 110 11.28 15.39 4.30
C GLY A 110 10.00 15.21 3.47
N THR A 111 8.82 15.22 4.10
CA THR A 111 7.54 15.55 3.42
C THR A 111 7.45 17.05 3.12
#